data_AF-A0A6I5CLG0-F1
#
_entry.id   AF-A0A6I5CLG0-F1
#
_cell.length_a   1.000
_cell.length_b   1.000
_cell.length_c   1.000
_cell.angle_alpha   90.00
_cell.angle_beta   90.00
_cell.angle_gamma   90.00
#
_symmetry.space_group_name_H-M   'P 1'
#
loop_
_entity.id
_entity.type
_entity.pdbx_description
1 polymer ?
#
loop_
_entity_poly.entity_id
_entity_poly.type
_entity_poly.pdbx_seq_one_letter_code
_entity_poly.pdbx_strand_id
1 'polypeptide(L)'
;MSAHVFTAHPLDLVIHDLVREVSGELRRRGLIDLLFFLRHWQGGPHLRLRVRLTEPAAEPAVRAALTAHAEAFFQALPASTAMTEHRYRSLAA
;
A
#
# COMPACT_ATOMS: atom_id res chain seq x y z
N MET A 1 11.12 5.35 5.30
CA MET A 1 10.22 4.27 5.78
C MET A 1 9.83 3.34 4.62
N SER A 2 9.56 2.05 4.92
CA SER A 2 9.00 1.07 3.97
C SER A 2 7.71 0.50 4.52
N ALA A 3 6.67 0.38 3.70
CA ALA A 3 5.43 -0.33 4.06
C ALA A 3 5.08 -1.33 2.95
N HIS A 4 4.46 -2.45 3.33
CA HIS A 4 4.09 -3.52 2.41
C HIS A 4 2.59 -3.73 2.49
N VAL A 5 1.90 -3.61 1.36
CA VAL A 5 0.45 -3.79 1.25
C VAL A 5 0.19 -5.08 0.49
N PHE A 6 0.01 -6.16 1.24
CA PHE A 6 -0.35 -7.47 0.70
C PHE A 6 -1.84 -7.50 0.40
N THR A 7 -2.20 -7.91 -0.81
CA THR A 7 -3.61 -8.06 -1.17
C THR A 7 -3.79 -9.06 -2.30
N ALA A 8 -4.96 -9.68 -2.33
CA ALA A 8 -5.43 -10.48 -3.45
C ALA A 8 -6.14 -9.66 -4.52
N HIS A 9 -6.48 -8.41 -4.21
CA HIS A 9 -7.14 -7.50 -5.14
C HIS A 9 -6.16 -7.02 -6.21
N PRO A 10 -6.66 -6.58 -7.39
CA PRO A 10 -5.83 -5.95 -8.40
C PRO A 10 -5.02 -4.80 -7.80
N LEU A 11 -3.70 -4.79 -8.01
CA LEU A 11 -2.83 -3.76 -7.43
C LEU A 11 -3.18 -2.35 -7.94
N ASP A 12 -3.78 -2.24 -9.13
CA ASP A 12 -4.20 -0.97 -9.71
C ASP A 12 -5.32 -0.30 -8.92
N LEU A 13 -6.23 -1.09 -8.33
CA LEU A 13 -7.27 -0.62 -7.44
C LEU A 13 -6.66 -0.08 -6.13
N VAL A 14 -5.64 -0.77 -5.59
CA VAL A 14 -4.89 -0.27 -4.43
C VAL A 14 -4.12 1.02 -4.75
N ILE A 15 -3.51 1.11 -5.93
CA ILE A 15 -2.78 2.32 -6.36
C ILE A 15 -3.75 3.50 -6.50
N HIS A 16 -4.90 3.27 -7.14
CA HIS A 16 -5.84 4.33 -7.48
C HIS A 16 -6.53 4.90 -6.24
N ASP A 17 -6.99 4.02 -5.35
CA ASP A 17 -7.87 4.41 -4.24
C ASP A 17 -7.09 4.58 -2.93
N LEU A 18 -6.25 3.61 -2.55
CA LEU A 18 -5.52 3.70 -1.29
C LEU A 18 -4.30 4.64 -1.40
N VAL A 19 -3.42 4.40 -2.38
CA VAL A 19 -2.14 5.13 -2.45
C VAL A 19 -2.34 6.61 -2.77
N ARG A 20 -3.31 6.94 -3.65
CA ARG A 20 -3.66 8.31 -3.99
C ARG A 20 -4.15 9.10 -2.76
N GLU A 21 -5.13 8.56 -2.05
CA GLU A 21 -5.76 9.24 -0.92
C GLU A 21 -4.76 9.47 0.22
N VAL A 22 -4.06 8.41 0.64
CA VAL A 22 -3.11 8.52 1.74
C VAL A 22 -1.91 9.40 1.37
N SER A 23 -1.44 9.37 0.12
CA SER A 23 -0.36 10.28 -0.30
C SER A 23 -0.82 11.74 -0.27
N GLY A 24 -2.05 12.02 -0.72
CA GLY A 24 -2.63 13.36 -0.68
C GLY A 24 -2.74 13.89 0.76
N GLU A 25 -3.26 13.10 1.68
CA GLU A 25 -3.37 13.49 3.10
C GLU A 25 -2.00 13.75 3.72
N LEU A 26 -1.06 12.81 3.60
CA LEU A 26 0.25 12.92 4.22
C LEU A 26 1.03 14.14 3.72
N ARG A 27 0.89 14.48 2.43
CA ARG A 27 1.48 15.71 1.85
C ARG A 27 0.81 16.96 2.41
N ARG A 28 -0.53 17.01 2.47
CA ARG A 28 -1.27 18.15 3.04
C ARG A 28 -0.90 18.41 4.50
N ARG A 29 -0.63 17.35 5.26
CA ARG A 29 -0.20 17.42 6.66
C ARG A 29 1.30 17.72 6.84
N GLY A 30 2.06 17.84 5.75
CA GLY A 30 3.50 18.11 5.80
C GLY A 30 4.34 16.97 6.37
N LEU A 31 3.82 15.73 6.38
CA LEU A 31 4.48 14.58 7.02
C LEU A 31 5.48 13.87 6.11
N ILE A 32 5.35 14.03 4.79
CA ILE A 32 6.18 13.36 3.79
C ILE A 32 6.61 14.32 2.69
N ASP A 33 7.82 14.12 2.19
CA ASP A 33 8.32 14.78 0.98
C ASP A 33 8.02 13.98 -0.29
N LEU A 34 8.01 12.65 -0.16
CA LEU A 34 7.90 11.75 -1.30
C LEU A 34 7.26 10.43 -0.88
N LEU A 35 6.35 9.94 -1.72
CA LEU A 35 5.86 8.58 -1.71
C LEU A 35 5.90 8.05 -3.14
N PHE A 36 6.52 6.88 -3.31
CA PHE A 36 6.43 6.09 -4.52
C PHE A 36 6.22 4.61 -4.18
N PHE A 37 5.83 3.82 -5.17
CA PHE A 37 5.52 2.40 -4.99
C PHE A 37 6.20 1.53 -6.04
N LEU A 38 6.35 0.26 -5.71
CA LEU A 38 6.79 -0.81 -6.60
C LEU A 38 5.76 -1.94 -6.52
N ARG A 39 5.44 -2.56 -7.67
CA ARG A 39 4.75 -3.87 -7.66
C ARG A 39 5.78 -4.95 -7.39
N HIS A 40 5.47 -5.86 -6.47
CA HIS A 40 6.40 -6.89 -6.01
C HIS A 40 5.69 -8.24 -5.81
N TRP A 41 6.46 -9.33 -5.79
CA TRP A 41 5.91 -10.70 -5.82
C TRP A 41 6.49 -11.65 -4.76
N GLN A 42 7.64 -11.34 -4.15
CA GLN A 42 8.22 -12.23 -3.14
C GLN A 42 7.32 -12.28 -1.89
N GLY A 43 6.83 -13.45 -1.51
CA GLY A 43 5.81 -13.60 -0.45
C GLY A 43 4.38 -13.30 -0.90
N GLY A 44 4.13 -13.24 -2.22
CA GLY A 44 2.82 -12.97 -2.83
C GLY A 44 2.73 -11.59 -3.48
N PRO A 45 1.75 -11.35 -4.37
CA PRO A 45 1.53 -10.05 -5.00
C PRO A 45 1.28 -8.95 -3.96
N HIS A 46 2.07 -7.88 -4.01
CA HIS A 46 1.91 -6.74 -3.11
C HIS A 46 2.47 -5.45 -3.68
N LEU A 47 2.09 -4.34 -3.06
CA LEU A 47 2.77 -3.05 -3.23
C LEU A 47 3.80 -2.85 -2.13
N ARG A 48 5.01 -2.46 -2.52
CA ARG A 48 6.01 -1.93 -1.60
C ARG A 48 6.01 -0.41 -1.70
N LEU A 49 5.56 0.24 -0.64
CA LEU A 49 5.55 1.69 -0.52
C LEU A 49 6.88 2.18 0.06
N ARG A 50 7.46 3.19 -0.57
CA ARG A 50 8.67 3.88 -0.14
C ARG A 50 8.31 5.31 0.18
N VAL A 51 8.52 5.67 1.45
CA VAL A 51 8.12 6.97 1.98
C VAL A 51 9.34 7.69 2.52
N ARG A 52 9.57 8.90 2.01
CA ARG A 52 10.51 9.87 2.57
C ARG A 52 9.72 10.79 3.49
N LEU A 53 10.01 10.67 4.79
CA LEU A 53 9.41 11.49 5.83
C LEU A 53 10.07 12.87 5.80
N THR A 54 9.31 13.92 6.10
CA THR A 54 9.84 15.28 6.27
C THR A 54 10.84 15.34 7.43
N GLU A 55 10.53 14.59 8.51
CA GLU A 55 11.40 14.41 9.66
C GLU A 55 11.21 13.02 10.30
N PRO A 56 12.19 12.48 11.04
CA PRO A 56 12.06 11.17 11.66
C PRO A 56 10.87 11.04 12.62
N ALA A 57 10.52 12.13 13.33
CA ALA A 57 9.41 12.16 14.29
C ALA A 57 8.03 11.97 13.65
N ALA A 58 7.90 12.18 12.33
CA ALA A 58 6.66 11.98 11.60
C ALA A 58 6.30 10.49 11.40
N GLU A 59 7.24 9.58 11.63
CA GLU A 59 7.10 8.15 11.33
C GLU A 59 5.86 7.48 11.99
N PRO A 60 5.55 7.70 13.28
CA PRO A 60 4.34 7.14 13.88
C PRO A 60 3.05 7.69 13.27
N ALA A 61 3.01 8.98 12.94
CA ALA A 61 1.84 9.60 12.33
C ALA A 61 1.61 9.08 10.89
N VAL A 62 2.69 8.91 10.13
CA VAL A 62 2.65 8.33 8.78
C VAL A 62 2.19 6.89 8.81
N ARG A 63 2.71 6.08 9.74
CA ARG A 63 2.24 4.69 9.94
C ARG A 63 0.77 4.65 10.30
N ALA A 64 0.32 5.46 11.26
CA ALA A 64 -1.07 5.47 11.70
C ALA A 64 -2.03 5.81 10.55
N ALA A 65 -1.70 6.82 9.74
CA ALA A 65 -2.49 7.18 8.57
C ALA A 65 -2.50 6.06 7.53
N LEU A 66 -1.35 5.45 7.20
CA LEU A 66 -1.27 4.33 6.27
C LEU A 66 -2.14 3.14 6.73
N THR A 67 -2.08 2.80 8.02
CA THR A 67 -2.89 1.72 8.59
C THR A 67 -4.38 2.05 8.51
N ALA A 68 -4.80 3.22 8.99
CA ALA A 68 -6.22 3.60 9.01
C ALA A 68 -6.84 3.65 7.60
N HIS A 69 -6.11 4.20 6.62
CA HIS A 69 -6.56 4.22 5.23
C HIS A 69 -6.63 2.81 4.63
N ALA A 70 -5.63 1.96 4.90
CA ALA A 70 -5.64 0.58 4.42
C ALA A 70 -6.79 -0.22 5.01
N GLU A 71 -7.05 -0.07 6.32
CA GLU A 71 -8.18 -0.72 7.00
C GLU A 71 -9.52 -0.30 6.41
N ALA A 72 -9.77 1.02 6.29
CA ALA A 72 -11.00 1.54 5.71
C ALA A 72 -11.20 1.05 4.26
N PHE A 73 -10.14 1.10 3.46
CA PHE A 73 -10.16 0.63 2.08
C PHE A 73 -10.49 -0.86 1.98
N PHE A 74 -9.79 -1.72 2.73
CA PHE A 74 -10.04 -3.17 2.67
C PHE A 74 -11.38 -3.59 3.29
N GLN A 75 -11.90 -2.85 4.26
CA GLN A 75 -13.25 -3.08 4.80
C GLN A 75 -14.35 -2.74 3.79
N ALA A 76 -14.13 -1.78 2.90
CA ALA A 76 -15.09 -1.39 1.87
C ALA A 76 -15.10 -2.33 0.65
N LEU A 77 -14.07 -3.16 0.47
CA LEU A 77 -13.97 -4.07 -0.65
C LEU A 77 -14.71 -5.39 -0.40
N PRO A 78 -15.35 -5.96 -1.44
CA PRO A 78 -15.90 -7.31 -1.33
C PRO A 78 -14.77 -8.32 -1.06
N ALA A 79 -15.11 -9.45 -0.42
CA ALA A 79 -14.16 -10.52 -0.19
C ALA A 79 -13.55 -11.01 -1.52
N SER A 80 -12.25 -10.82 -1.70
CA SER A 80 -11.53 -11.34 -2.86
C SER A 80 -10.96 -12.72 -2.58
N THR A 81 -11.07 -13.63 -3.54
CA THR A 81 -10.42 -14.94 -3.46
C THR A 81 -8.91 -14.72 -3.53
N ALA A 82 -8.20 -15.10 -2.47
CA ALA A 82 -6.75 -14.97 -2.39
C ALA A 82 -6.06 -15.57 -3.61
N MET A 83 -5.36 -14.75 -4.39
CA MET A 83 -4.48 -15.23 -5.44
C MET A 83 -3.20 -15.73 -4.78
N THR A 84 -3.14 -17.05 -4.54
CA THR A 84 -2.00 -17.69 -3.87
C THR A 84 -0.74 -17.61 -4.73
N GLU A 85 0.42 -17.59 -4.07
CA GLU A 85 1.74 -17.63 -4.73
C GLU A 85 1.84 -18.77 -5.77
N HIS A 86 1.19 -19.91 -5.50
CA HIS A 86 1.11 -21.05 -6.41
C HIS A 86 0.36 -20.73 -7.72
N ARG A 87 -0.79 -20.04 -7.65
CA ARG A 87 -1.56 -19.62 -8.84
C ARG A 87 -0.85 -18.54 -9.66
N TYR A 88 -0.10 -17.66 -9.02
CA TYR A 88 0.69 -16.66 -9.74
C TYR A 88 1.86 -17.32 -10.49
N ARG A 89 2.57 -18.27 -9.86
CA ARG A 89 3.65 -19.03 -10.50
C ARG A 89 3.20 -19.75 -11.78
N SER A 90 1.97 -20.28 -11.81
CA SER A 90 1.42 -20.95 -13.01
C SER A 90 1.07 -20.01 -14.17
N LEU A 91 0.94 -18.70 -13.95
CA LEU A 91 0.58 -17.72 -14.99
C LEU A 91 1.79 -16.94 -15.52
N ALA A 92 2.95 -17.02 -14.85
CA ALA A 92 4.18 -16.34 -15.23
C ALA A 92 5.16 -17.22 -16.03
N ALA A 93 4.72 -18.43 -16.43
CA ALA A 93 5.43 -19.37 -17.31
C ALA A 93 4.88 -19.26 -18.74
#